data_AF-A0A2N1PEH7-F1
#
_entry.id   AF-A0A2N1PEH7-F1
#
_cell.length_a   1.000
_cell.length_b   1.000
_cell.length_c   1.000
_cell.angle_alpha   90.00
_cell.angle_beta   90.00
_cell.angle_gamma   90.00
#
_symmetry.space_group_name_H-M   'P 1'
#
loop_
_entity.id
_entity.type
_entity.pdbx_description
1 polymer ?
#
loop_
_entity_poly.entity_id
_entity_poly.type
_entity_poly.pdbx_seq_one_letter_code
_entity_poly.pdbx_strand_id
1 'polypeptide(L)'
;MKTYQENKNIYLVGFQNSGKSLLFRRIAEHLNQETPVLSGKKPGLTQGNFEIDFNHKKLIDTPGIFLEGGIACYIPYEHYKDLTIESRIKPRNYQLDPLQSVYIGGIAAFSFVEGTFRGITFYAALKMNLHRTKYDPTYQKFIDRKGDLFQPTTDALYEKHTFITKEDIKYDITIAEICFIHFEGKGKFEVYAPKGLRVILSEALY
;
A
#
# COMPACT_ATOMS: atom_id res chain seq x y z
N MET A 1 17.87 11.93 -27.31
CA MET A 1 17.67 11.92 -25.85
C MET A 1 17.07 13.27 -25.48
N LYS A 2 15.77 13.34 -25.13
CA LYS A 2 15.16 14.63 -24.75
C LYS A 2 15.79 15.08 -23.43
N THR A 3 16.58 16.15 -23.47
CA THR A 3 17.17 16.79 -22.30
C THR A 3 16.06 17.55 -21.58
N TYR A 4 15.52 16.99 -20.50
CA TYR A 4 14.36 17.54 -19.77
C TYR A 4 14.62 18.86 -19.02
N GLN A 5 15.78 19.51 -19.20
CA GLN A 5 16.28 20.39 -18.15
C GLN A 5 17.24 21.50 -18.62
N GLU A 6 16.77 22.39 -19.48
CA GLU A 6 17.40 23.71 -19.65
C GLU A 6 17.04 24.61 -18.44
N ASN A 7 18.07 24.99 -17.66
CA ASN A 7 18.09 26.09 -16.67
C ASN A 7 17.08 26.11 -15.50
N LYS A 8 16.40 25.01 -15.17
CA LYS A 8 15.53 24.95 -13.98
C LYS A 8 16.09 24.04 -12.89
N ASN A 9 15.89 24.44 -11.63
CA ASN A 9 16.12 23.63 -10.43
C ASN A 9 15.32 22.32 -10.50
N ILE A 10 15.76 21.33 -9.74
CA ILE A 10 15.20 19.99 -9.68
C ILE A 10 14.39 19.85 -8.40
N TYR A 11 13.13 19.46 -8.51
CA TYR A 11 12.23 19.31 -7.36
C TYR A 11 11.81 17.84 -7.22
N LEU A 12 12.00 17.27 -6.04
CA LEU A 12 11.46 15.96 -5.68
C LEU A 12 10.04 16.15 -5.16
N VAL A 13 9.04 15.73 -5.94
CA VAL A 13 7.62 15.86 -5.62
C VAL A 13 6.98 14.48 -5.57
N GLY A 14 6.08 14.27 -4.61
CA GLY A 14 5.36 13.00 -4.47
C GLY A 14 4.75 12.79 -3.09
N PHE A 15 4.06 11.68 -2.92
CA PHE A 15 3.35 11.36 -1.68
C PHE A 15 4.27 11.23 -0.46
N GLN A 16 3.68 11.33 0.73
CA GLN A 16 4.35 10.95 1.98
C GLN A 16 4.81 9.49 1.91
N ASN A 17 5.91 9.17 2.59
CA ASN A 17 6.51 7.82 2.63
C ASN A 17 6.97 7.24 1.27
N SER A 18 6.95 8.01 0.17
CA SER A 18 7.43 7.54 -1.14
C SER A 18 8.96 7.49 -1.29
N GLY A 19 9.72 7.77 -0.22
CA GLY A 19 11.18 7.70 -0.22
C GLY A 19 11.92 8.93 -0.75
N LYS A 20 11.24 10.04 -1.04
CA LYS A 20 11.86 11.29 -1.56
C LYS A 20 13.05 11.76 -0.74
N SER A 21 12.89 11.86 0.56
CA SER A 21 13.93 12.38 1.45
C SER A 21 15.08 11.40 1.66
N LEU A 22 14.82 10.09 1.53
CA LEU A 22 15.87 9.08 1.49
C LEU A 22 16.70 9.23 0.20
N LEU A 23 16.04 9.38 -0.96
CA LEU A 23 16.71 9.63 -2.23
C LEU A 23 17.53 10.92 -2.19
N PHE A 24 16.93 12.02 -1.69
CA PHE A 24 17.61 13.30 -1.49
C PHE A 24 18.87 13.14 -0.65
N ARG A 25 18.75 12.47 0.51
CA ARG A 25 19.90 12.23 1.40
C ARG A 25 20.99 11.42 0.71
N ARG A 26 20.63 10.35 -0.01
CA ARG A 26 21.61 9.54 -0.75
C ARG A 26 22.32 10.33 -1.84
N ILE A 27 21.63 11.24 -2.52
CA ILE A 27 22.25 12.12 -3.52
C ILE A 27 23.20 13.11 -2.83
N ALA A 28 22.79 13.73 -1.72
CA ALA A 28 23.64 14.64 -0.96
C ALA A 28 24.91 13.97 -0.43
N GLU A 29 24.77 12.77 0.15
CA GLU A 29 25.88 11.92 0.60
C GLU A 29 26.86 11.65 -0.54
N HIS A 30 26.34 11.28 -1.72
CA HIS A 30 27.16 11.02 -2.91
C HIS A 30 27.92 12.26 -3.40
N LEU A 31 27.37 13.45 -3.17
CA LEU A 31 27.98 14.74 -3.53
C LEU A 31 28.85 15.34 -2.42
N ASN A 32 29.03 14.63 -1.29
CA ASN A 32 29.74 15.10 -0.10
C ASN A 32 29.18 16.41 0.46
N GLN A 33 27.86 16.59 0.44
CA GLN A 33 27.19 17.76 1.00
C GLN A 33 26.49 17.42 2.32
N GLU A 34 26.54 18.33 3.27
CA GLU A 34 25.82 18.18 4.54
C GLU A 34 24.31 18.23 4.29
N THR A 35 23.59 17.25 4.85
CA THR A 35 22.13 17.26 4.84
C THR A 35 21.59 17.82 6.15
N PRO A 36 20.58 18.70 6.10
CA PRO A 36 19.83 19.08 7.28
C PRO A 36 19.27 17.84 8.00
N VAL A 37 19.24 17.88 9.34
CA VAL A 37 18.51 16.87 10.10
C VAL A 37 17.04 16.98 9.70
N LEU A 38 16.52 15.95 9.02
CA LEU A 38 15.11 15.85 8.67
C LEU A 38 14.28 15.55 9.95
N SER A 39 14.14 16.54 10.82
CA SER A 39 13.42 16.42 12.08
C SER A 39 11.92 16.66 11.86
N GLY A 40 11.18 15.59 11.55
CA GLY A 40 9.72 15.60 11.58
C GLY A 40 9.20 15.12 12.93
N LYS A 41 8.14 15.75 13.48
CA LYS A 41 7.40 15.25 14.67
C LYS A 41 6.90 13.81 14.50
N LYS A 42 6.74 13.36 13.24
CA LYS A 42 6.67 11.94 12.85
C LYS A 42 7.96 11.60 12.08
N PRO A 43 8.72 10.56 12.46
CA PRO A 43 9.92 10.15 11.73
C PRO A 43 9.59 9.90 10.25
N GLY A 44 10.29 10.59 9.35
CA GLY A 44 10.13 10.44 7.89
C GLY A 44 9.27 11.50 7.18
N LEU A 45 8.78 12.54 7.86
CA LEU A 45 8.03 13.64 7.22
C LEU A 45 8.85 14.95 7.12
N THR A 46 9.00 15.44 5.89
CA THR A 46 9.59 16.76 5.56
C THR A 46 8.56 17.88 5.79
N GLN A 47 8.85 18.83 6.70
CA GLN A 47 7.98 19.99 7.00
C GLN A 47 8.36 21.29 6.28
N GLY A 48 9.44 21.29 5.50
CA GLY A 48 9.90 22.44 4.72
C GLY A 48 10.76 22.01 3.54
N ASN A 49 11.04 22.90 2.60
CA ASN A 49 11.93 22.57 1.49
C ASN A 49 13.38 22.46 1.99
N PHE A 50 14.07 21.41 1.59
CA PHE A 50 15.51 21.25 1.80
C PHE A 50 16.22 21.26 0.47
N GLU A 51 17.38 21.91 0.37
CA GLU A 51 18.11 22.04 -0.88
C GLU A 51 19.59 21.68 -0.76
N ILE A 52 20.12 21.10 -1.83
CA ILE A 52 21.55 20.82 -2.04
C ILE A 52 21.97 21.32 -3.42
N ASP A 53 23.26 21.55 -3.62
CA ASP A 53 23.83 21.86 -4.93
C ASP A 53 23.91 20.59 -5.79
N PHE A 54 23.49 20.70 -7.05
CA PHE A 54 23.52 19.62 -8.03
C PHE A 54 23.96 20.17 -9.39
N ASN A 55 25.25 20.05 -9.71
CA ASN A 55 25.90 20.71 -10.85
C ASN A 55 25.69 22.25 -10.80
N HIS A 56 25.08 22.84 -11.82
CA HIS A 56 24.76 24.28 -11.88
C HIS A 56 23.33 24.60 -11.40
N LYS A 57 22.73 23.73 -10.57
CA LYS A 57 21.33 23.79 -10.15
C LYS A 57 21.18 23.44 -8.67
N LYS A 58 19.98 23.66 -8.13
CA LYS A 58 19.56 23.09 -6.85
C LYS A 58 18.75 21.82 -7.05
N LEU A 59 18.99 20.81 -6.20
CA LEU A 59 18.04 19.72 -5.95
C LEU A 59 17.28 20.04 -4.67
N ILE A 60 15.94 19.96 -4.71
CA ILE A 60 15.07 20.41 -3.64
C ILE A 60 14.14 19.25 -3.24
N ASP A 61 14.24 18.78 -1.99
CA ASP A 61 13.23 17.90 -1.37
C ASP A 61 12.04 18.74 -0.92
N THR A 62 10.83 18.37 -1.34
CA THR A 62 9.60 19.09 -1.01
C THR A 62 8.76 18.30 -0.01
N PRO A 63 7.93 18.97 0.83
CA PRO A 63 6.99 18.29 1.71
C PRO A 63 6.15 17.24 0.95
N GLY A 64 6.05 16.05 1.53
CA GLY A 64 5.28 14.97 0.93
C GLY A 64 3.78 15.30 0.89
N ILE A 65 3.17 15.07 -0.27
CA ILE A 65 1.71 15.19 -0.45
C ILE A 65 1.03 14.09 0.37
N PHE A 66 0.04 14.44 1.18
CA PHE A 66 -0.73 13.45 1.93
C PHE A 66 -1.51 12.56 0.96
N LEU A 67 -1.44 11.23 1.15
CA LEU A 67 -2.23 10.28 0.36
C LEU A 67 -3.59 10.11 1.03
N GLU A 68 -4.61 10.79 0.49
CA GLU A 68 -5.99 10.55 0.91
C GLU A 68 -6.39 9.09 0.63
N GLY A 69 -7.06 8.47 1.60
CA GLY A 69 -7.39 7.05 1.55
C GLY A 69 -6.19 6.10 1.70
N GLY A 70 -5.03 6.58 2.17
CA GLY A 70 -3.92 5.72 2.61
C GLY A 70 -4.17 5.07 3.97
N ILE A 71 -3.44 4.00 4.30
CA ILE A 71 -3.64 3.29 5.57
C ILE A 71 -3.21 4.11 6.79
N ALA A 72 -2.29 5.06 6.58
CA ALA A 72 -1.85 6.01 7.60
C ALA A 72 -2.99 6.88 8.16
N CYS A 73 -4.14 6.97 7.47
CA CYS A 73 -5.34 7.66 7.96
C CYS A 73 -6.08 6.88 9.04
N TYR A 74 -5.90 5.55 9.10
CA TYR A 74 -6.74 4.65 9.89
C TYR A 74 -5.97 3.94 11.00
N ILE A 75 -4.65 3.94 10.94
CA ILE A 75 -3.78 3.25 11.91
C ILE A 75 -2.80 4.25 12.54
N PRO A 76 -2.71 4.28 13.88
CA PRO A 76 -1.70 5.09 14.57
C PRO A 76 -0.28 4.77 14.11
N TYR A 77 0.60 5.78 14.11
CA TYR A 77 1.97 5.65 13.63
C TYR A 77 2.78 4.53 14.32
N GLU A 78 2.49 4.28 15.60
CA GLU A 78 3.13 3.22 16.40
C GLU A 78 2.92 1.83 15.79
N HIS A 79 1.73 1.58 15.23
CA HIS A 79 1.38 0.32 14.57
C HIS A 79 1.69 0.34 13.05
N TYR A 80 1.82 1.52 12.45
CA TYR A 80 2.16 1.66 11.03
C TYR A 80 3.55 1.09 10.69
N LYS A 81 4.49 1.08 11.67
CA LYS A 81 5.80 0.43 11.49
C LYS A 81 5.67 -1.05 11.12
N ASP A 82 4.66 -1.75 11.64
CA ASP A 82 4.44 -3.16 11.33
C ASP A 82 3.89 -3.39 9.91
N LEU A 83 3.32 -2.35 9.30
CA LEU A 83 2.91 -2.35 7.90
C LEU A 83 4.04 -1.96 6.95
N THR A 84 5.13 -1.40 7.48
CA THR A 84 6.26 -0.99 6.64
C THR A 84 6.99 -2.21 6.09
N ILE A 85 7.21 -2.22 4.78
CA ILE A 85 7.94 -3.29 4.10
C ILE A 85 9.43 -3.05 4.29
N GLU A 86 10.03 -3.75 5.26
CA GLU A 86 11.48 -3.65 5.56
C GLU A 86 12.35 -4.58 4.72
N SER A 87 11.74 -5.58 4.07
CA SER A 87 12.44 -6.55 3.23
C SER A 87 11.55 -7.02 2.08
N ARG A 88 12.13 -7.75 1.12
CA ARG A 88 11.40 -8.26 -0.04
C ARG A 88 10.13 -9.01 0.39
N ILE A 89 8.97 -8.56 -0.10
CA ILE A 89 7.70 -9.24 0.13
C ILE A 89 7.76 -10.63 -0.50
N LYS A 90 7.44 -11.65 0.29
CA LYS A 90 7.31 -13.02 -0.21
C LYS A 90 5.88 -13.21 -0.74
N PRO A 91 5.69 -13.68 -1.99
CA PRO A 91 4.37 -14.02 -2.50
C PRO A 91 3.76 -15.15 -1.66
N ARG A 92 2.47 -15.05 -1.36
CA ARG A 92 1.70 -16.07 -0.63
C ARG A 92 0.55 -16.55 -1.50
N ASN A 93 0.72 -17.74 -2.08
CA ASN A 93 -0.24 -18.31 -3.02
C ASN A 93 -1.34 -19.07 -2.26
N TYR A 94 -2.59 -18.77 -2.61
CA TYR A 94 -3.77 -19.46 -2.11
C TYR A 94 -4.56 -20.04 -3.28
N GLN A 95 -4.91 -21.31 -3.17
CA GLN A 95 -6.00 -21.91 -3.94
C GLN A 95 -7.27 -21.72 -3.10
N LEU A 96 -8.18 -20.91 -3.62
CA LEU A 96 -9.48 -20.63 -2.99
C LEU A 96 -10.59 -21.24 -3.83
N ASP A 97 -11.58 -21.83 -3.19
CA ASP A 97 -12.83 -22.19 -3.84
C ASP A 97 -13.80 -21.00 -3.78
N PRO A 98 -14.83 -20.95 -4.64
CA PRO A 98 -15.92 -19.98 -4.48
C PRO A 98 -16.45 -19.99 -3.05
N LEU A 99 -16.86 -18.82 -2.56
CA LEU A 99 -17.32 -18.60 -1.19
C LEU A 99 -16.22 -18.82 -0.13
N GLN A 100 -14.98 -18.45 -0.45
CA GLN A 100 -13.88 -18.37 0.52
C GLN A 100 -13.33 -16.96 0.63
N SER A 101 -12.84 -16.64 1.84
CA SER A 101 -12.24 -15.35 2.16
C SER A 101 -10.84 -15.53 2.74
N VAL A 102 -10.03 -14.49 2.60
CA VAL A 102 -8.73 -14.34 3.27
C VAL A 102 -8.74 -13.02 4.02
N TYR A 103 -8.61 -13.10 5.35
CA TYR A 103 -8.40 -11.93 6.19
C TYR A 103 -6.94 -11.50 6.10
N ILE A 104 -6.73 -10.20 5.94
CA ILE A 104 -5.44 -9.55 5.74
C ILE A 104 -5.20 -8.71 6.99
N GLY A 105 -4.53 -9.31 7.97
CA GLY A 105 -4.52 -8.82 9.34
C GLY A 105 -5.95 -8.57 9.84
N GLY A 106 -6.11 -7.61 10.74
CA GLY A 106 -7.40 -7.11 11.19
C GLY A 106 -7.87 -5.88 10.43
N ILE A 107 -7.37 -5.67 9.20
CA ILE A 107 -7.59 -4.46 8.41
C ILE A 107 -8.49 -4.70 7.21
N ALA A 108 -8.37 -5.82 6.52
CA ALA A 108 -9.21 -6.07 5.35
C ALA A 108 -9.57 -7.55 5.23
N ALA A 109 -10.69 -7.84 4.58
CA ALA A 109 -11.07 -9.18 4.16
C ALA A 109 -11.27 -9.20 2.65
N PHE A 110 -10.51 -10.04 1.96
CA PHE A 110 -10.74 -10.35 0.55
C PHE A 110 -11.65 -11.58 0.48
N SER A 111 -12.63 -11.57 -0.42
CA SER A 111 -13.52 -12.69 -0.66
C SER A 111 -13.62 -13.01 -2.14
N PHE A 112 -13.41 -14.28 -2.47
CA PHE A 112 -13.76 -14.83 -3.77
C PHE A 112 -15.19 -15.36 -3.69
N VAL A 113 -16.14 -14.64 -4.31
CA VAL A 113 -17.57 -14.92 -4.16
C VAL A 113 -18.01 -16.00 -5.15
N GLU A 114 -17.68 -15.82 -6.43
CA GLU A 114 -18.03 -16.75 -7.52
C GLU A 114 -17.12 -16.55 -8.73
N GLY A 115 -16.97 -17.57 -9.56
CA GLY A 115 -16.23 -17.52 -10.82
C GLY A 115 -15.23 -18.64 -10.99
N THR A 116 -14.23 -18.41 -11.84
CA THR A 116 -13.13 -19.33 -12.13
C THR A 116 -11.84 -18.54 -12.28
N PHE A 117 -10.78 -18.96 -11.59
CA PHE A 117 -9.49 -18.28 -11.60
C PHE A 117 -8.35 -19.28 -11.41
N ARG A 118 -7.11 -18.83 -11.68
CA ARG A 118 -5.89 -19.65 -11.55
C ARG A 118 -5.01 -19.18 -10.40
N GLY A 119 -5.38 -19.57 -9.18
CA GLY A 119 -4.63 -19.19 -7.97
C GLY A 119 -4.73 -17.69 -7.66
N ILE A 120 -4.66 -17.35 -6.38
CA ILE A 120 -4.61 -15.95 -5.93
C ILE A 120 -3.33 -15.78 -5.14
N THR A 121 -2.52 -14.80 -5.54
CA THR A 121 -1.26 -14.49 -4.89
C THR A 121 -1.40 -13.20 -4.09
N PHE A 122 -1.14 -13.29 -2.80
CA PHE A 122 -1.13 -12.13 -1.91
C PHE A 122 0.31 -11.66 -1.69
N TYR A 123 0.51 -10.36 -1.87
CA TYR A 123 1.73 -9.63 -1.55
C TYR A 123 1.37 -8.63 -0.45
N ALA A 124 1.43 -9.10 0.80
CA ALA A 124 1.17 -8.28 1.99
C ALA A 124 2.48 -8.07 2.77
N ALA A 125 2.52 -7.02 3.60
CA ALA A 125 3.64 -6.80 4.51
C ALA A 125 3.90 -8.05 5.37
N LEU A 126 5.17 -8.36 5.68
CA LEU A 126 5.57 -9.64 6.29
C LEU A 126 4.82 -9.93 7.59
N LYS A 127 4.61 -8.91 8.43
CA LYS A 127 3.94 -9.05 9.73
C LYS A 127 2.41 -9.13 9.64
N MET A 128 1.82 -8.92 8.45
CA MET A 128 0.39 -9.13 8.28
C MET A 128 0.09 -10.60 8.13
N ASN A 129 -0.69 -11.14 9.07
CA ASN A 129 -1.17 -12.51 8.98
C ASN A 129 -2.24 -12.63 7.89
N LEU A 130 -2.17 -13.70 7.09
CA LEU A 130 -3.22 -14.06 6.15
C LEU A 130 -3.98 -15.26 6.68
N HIS A 131 -5.29 -15.11 6.88
CA HIS A 131 -6.13 -16.15 7.45
C HIS A 131 -7.28 -16.52 6.52
N ARG A 132 -7.25 -17.75 6.00
CA ARG A 132 -8.31 -18.29 5.14
C ARG A 132 -9.51 -18.72 5.97
N THR A 133 -10.71 -18.37 5.53
CA THR A 133 -11.98 -18.76 6.14
C THR A 133 -13.09 -18.89 5.10
N LYS A 134 -14.28 -19.34 5.52
CA LYS A 134 -15.47 -19.34 4.66
C LYS A 134 -15.99 -17.92 4.48
N TYR A 135 -16.50 -17.63 3.29
CA TYR A 135 -17.13 -16.36 3.00
C TYR A 135 -18.36 -16.13 3.89
N ASP A 136 -18.47 -14.90 4.36
CA ASP A 136 -19.59 -14.38 5.14
C ASP A 136 -20.00 -13.05 4.49
N PRO A 137 -21.19 -12.97 3.86
CA PRO A 137 -21.66 -11.75 3.21
C PRO A 137 -21.76 -10.53 4.15
N THR A 138 -21.90 -10.77 5.46
CA THR A 138 -22.00 -9.73 6.50
C THR A 138 -20.65 -9.31 7.06
N TYR A 139 -19.60 -10.13 6.83
CA TYR A 139 -18.28 -9.98 7.45
C TYR A 139 -18.29 -9.93 8.99
N GLN A 140 -19.36 -10.41 9.65
CA GLN A 140 -19.49 -10.36 11.10
C GLN A 140 -18.36 -11.12 11.79
N LYS A 141 -18.00 -12.31 11.27
CA LYS A 141 -16.86 -13.09 11.80
C LYS A 141 -15.53 -12.35 11.75
N PHE A 142 -15.34 -11.49 10.75
CA PHE A 142 -14.12 -10.68 10.64
C PHE A 142 -14.14 -9.59 11.72
N ILE A 143 -15.26 -8.88 11.85
CA ILE A 143 -15.44 -7.80 12.83
C ILE A 143 -15.23 -8.32 14.26
N ASP A 144 -15.81 -9.49 14.58
CA ASP A 144 -15.74 -10.09 15.91
C ASP A 144 -14.32 -10.56 16.27
N ARG A 145 -13.50 -10.94 15.28
CA ARG A 145 -12.21 -11.61 15.50
C ARG A 145 -10.99 -10.74 15.23
N LYS A 146 -11.14 -9.58 14.57
CA LYS A 146 -10.00 -8.74 14.18
C LYS A 146 -9.14 -8.34 15.38
N GLY A 147 -9.75 -7.98 16.52
CA GLY A 147 -9.03 -7.58 17.74
C GLY A 147 -8.24 -8.71 18.41
N ASP A 148 -8.79 -9.93 18.39
CA ASP A 148 -8.29 -11.05 19.20
C ASP A 148 -7.12 -11.79 18.53
N LEU A 149 -7.23 -12.04 17.22
CA LEU A 149 -6.33 -12.93 16.49
C LEU A 149 -5.55 -12.25 15.37
N PHE A 150 -6.01 -11.06 14.93
CA PHE A 150 -5.52 -10.46 13.69
C PHE A 150 -5.06 -9.02 13.89
N GLN A 151 -3.77 -8.83 14.11
CA GLN A 151 -3.17 -7.50 14.17
C GLN A 151 -2.48 -7.14 12.84
N PRO A 152 -2.37 -5.84 12.49
CA PRO A 152 -2.96 -4.69 13.19
C PRO A 152 -4.47 -4.57 12.96
N THR A 153 -5.16 -3.78 13.80
CA THR A 153 -6.58 -3.41 13.66
C THR A 153 -6.80 -1.91 13.58
N THR A 154 -7.98 -1.50 13.12
CA THR A 154 -8.48 -0.12 13.19
C THR A 154 -9.94 -0.08 13.64
N ASP A 155 -10.33 1.00 14.32
CA ASP A 155 -11.70 1.29 14.76
C ASP A 155 -12.53 2.04 13.71
N ALA A 156 -11.96 2.26 12.52
CA ALA A 156 -12.68 2.84 11.39
C ALA A 156 -13.96 2.05 11.07
N LEU A 157 -14.97 2.76 10.56
CA LEU A 157 -16.08 2.11 9.88
C LEU A 157 -15.57 1.42 8.61
N TYR A 158 -16.24 0.35 8.19
CA TYR A 158 -15.84 -0.44 7.03
C TYR A 158 -16.88 -0.31 5.92
N GLU A 159 -16.44 -0.56 4.69
CA GLU A 159 -17.30 -0.67 3.53
C GLU A 159 -16.89 -1.85 2.63
N LYS A 160 -17.81 -2.24 1.77
CA LYS A 160 -17.64 -3.36 0.84
C LYS A 160 -17.38 -2.81 -0.56
N HIS A 161 -16.21 -3.13 -1.11
CA HIS A 161 -15.89 -2.92 -2.51
C HIS A 161 -16.22 -4.21 -3.28
N THR A 162 -17.05 -4.12 -4.31
CA THR A 162 -17.37 -5.26 -5.18
C THR A 162 -16.72 -5.08 -6.54
N PHE A 163 -15.99 -6.09 -6.99
CA PHE A 163 -15.30 -6.12 -8.26
C PHE A 163 -15.82 -7.28 -9.11
N ILE A 164 -16.03 -7.04 -10.40
CA ILE A 164 -16.45 -8.05 -11.37
C ILE A 164 -15.44 -8.06 -12.51
N THR A 165 -14.72 -9.16 -12.69
CA THR A 165 -13.83 -9.37 -13.84
C THR A 165 -14.51 -10.26 -14.87
N LYS A 166 -14.43 -9.86 -16.14
CA LYS A 166 -15.14 -10.52 -17.25
C LYS A 166 -14.21 -11.21 -18.25
N GLU A 167 -12.92 -10.87 -18.22
CA GLU A 167 -11.93 -11.39 -19.14
C GLU A 167 -11.00 -12.37 -18.42
N ASP A 168 -10.47 -13.35 -19.15
CA ASP A 168 -9.56 -14.34 -18.61
C ASP A 168 -8.12 -13.81 -18.72
N ILE A 169 -7.90 -12.68 -18.06
CA ILE A 169 -6.62 -11.97 -18.03
C ILE A 169 -6.18 -11.81 -16.59
N LYS A 170 -4.98 -11.27 -16.41
CA LYS A 170 -4.42 -11.00 -15.10
C LYS A 170 -4.92 -9.68 -14.57
N TYR A 171 -5.29 -9.69 -13.30
CA TYR A 171 -5.79 -8.54 -12.57
C TYR A 171 -5.05 -8.39 -11.24
N ASP A 172 -4.99 -7.15 -10.80
CA ASP A 172 -4.47 -6.77 -9.51
C ASP A 172 -5.54 -6.02 -8.73
N ILE A 173 -5.80 -6.47 -7.50
CA ILE A 173 -6.51 -5.68 -6.49
C ILE A 173 -5.47 -5.09 -5.55
N THR A 174 -5.35 -3.76 -5.57
CA THR A 174 -4.45 -3.02 -4.68
C THR A 174 -5.25 -2.42 -3.53
N ILE A 175 -4.85 -2.77 -2.30
CA ILE A 175 -5.26 -2.12 -1.06
C ILE A 175 -4.10 -1.21 -0.65
N ALA A 176 -4.32 0.11 -0.73
CA ALA A 176 -3.24 1.10 -0.63
C ALA A 176 -2.34 0.89 0.58
N GLU A 177 -1.02 0.83 0.32
CA GLU A 177 0.06 0.68 1.31
C GLU A 177 0.11 -0.66 2.08
N ILE A 178 -0.83 -1.59 1.87
CA ILE A 178 -1.01 -2.78 2.72
C ILE A 178 -0.78 -4.07 1.96
N CYS A 179 -1.50 -4.24 0.85
CA CYS A 179 -1.62 -5.52 0.19
C CYS A 179 -1.89 -5.33 -1.30
N PHE A 180 -1.27 -6.19 -2.08
CA PHE A 180 -1.49 -6.32 -3.50
C PHE A 180 -1.87 -7.78 -3.78
N ILE A 181 -3.01 -7.98 -4.46
CA ILE A 181 -3.61 -9.30 -4.68
C ILE A 181 -3.68 -9.54 -6.17
N HIS A 182 -2.89 -10.50 -6.64
CA HIS A 182 -2.77 -10.84 -8.05
C HIS A 182 -3.52 -12.13 -8.37
N PHE A 183 -4.29 -12.14 -9.46
CA PHE A 183 -5.02 -13.31 -9.92
C PHE A 183 -5.30 -13.24 -11.42
N GLU A 184 -5.51 -14.40 -12.04
CA GLU A 184 -5.93 -14.53 -13.44
C GLU A 184 -7.32 -15.15 -13.50
N GLY A 185 -8.27 -14.47 -14.13
CA GLY A 185 -9.59 -15.05 -14.41
C GLY A 185 -10.79 -14.15 -14.18
N LYS A 186 -11.96 -14.79 -14.29
CA LYS A 186 -13.28 -14.17 -14.32
C LYS A 186 -14.04 -14.49 -13.04
N GLY A 187 -14.64 -13.48 -12.44
CA GLY A 187 -15.48 -13.72 -11.27
C GLY A 187 -15.92 -12.45 -10.57
N LYS A 188 -16.57 -12.68 -9.43
CA LYS A 188 -16.96 -11.65 -8.48
C LYS A 188 -16.09 -11.75 -7.24
N PHE A 189 -15.49 -10.62 -6.91
CA PHE A 189 -14.63 -10.46 -5.75
C PHE A 189 -15.17 -9.36 -4.87
N GLU A 190 -14.98 -9.51 -3.57
CA GLU A 190 -15.30 -8.46 -2.62
C GLU A 190 -14.08 -8.16 -1.76
N VAL A 191 -13.89 -6.89 -1.44
CA VAL A 191 -12.94 -6.44 -0.42
C VAL A 191 -13.72 -5.65 0.62
N TYR A 192 -13.70 -6.13 1.85
CA TYR A 192 -14.23 -5.42 3.01
C TYR A 192 -13.08 -4.73 3.74
N ALA A 193 -13.09 -3.41 3.78
CA ALA A 193 -11.98 -2.57 4.25
C ALA A 193 -12.49 -1.28 4.89
N PRO A 194 -11.65 -0.52 5.63
CA PRO A 194 -12.01 0.78 6.19
C PRO A 194 -12.59 1.70 5.14
N LYS A 195 -13.68 2.39 5.50
CA LYS A 195 -14.39 3.31 4.63
C LYS A 195 -13.48 4.44 4.17
N GLY A 196 -13.39 4.63 2.86
CA GLY A 196 -12.50 5.58 2.21
C GLY A 196 -11.06 5.09 2.01
N LEU A 197 -10.71 3.88 2.48
CA LEU A 197 -9.42 3.28 2.13
C LEU A 197 -9.41 2.99 0.64
N ARG A 198 -8.32 3.37 -0.02
CA ARG A 198 -8.20 3.22 -1.47
C ARG A 198 -8.00 1.75 -1.84
N VAL A 199 -9.05 1.15 -2.40
CA VAL A 199 -9.05 -0.21 -2.98
C VAL A 199 -9.35 -0.13 -4.47
N ILE A 200 -8.45 -0.63 -5.31
CA ILE A 200 -8.54 -0.50 -6.77
C ILE A 200 -8.33 -1.85 -7.43
N LEU A 201 -9.15 -2.15 -8.43
CA LEU A 201 -8.91 -3.20 -9.43
C LEU A 201 -8.23 -2.58 -10.66
N SER A 202 -7.17 -3.19 -11.15
CA SER A 202 -6.53 -2.87 -12.42
C SER A 202 -6.19 -4.14 -13.20
N GLU A 203 -6.02 -4.02 -14.51
CA GLU A 203 -5.32 -5.03 -15.29
C GLU A 203 -3.87 -5.11 -14.80
N ALA A 204 -3.36 -6.33 -14.65
CA ALA A 204 -2.01 -6.55 -14.16
C ALA A 204 -0.99 -6.32 -15.27
N LEU A 205 0.14 -5.70 -14.91
CA LEU A 205 1.23 -5.43 -15.87
C LEU A 205 2.08 -6.67 -16.19
N TYR A 206 1.93 -7.77 -15.44
CA TYR A 206 2.76 -8.98 -15.54
C TYR A 206 1.97 -10.25 -15.31
#